data_AF-A0A9E0IEZ8-F1
#
_entry.id   AF-A0A9E0IEZ8-F1
#
_cell.length_a   1.000
_cell.length_b   1.000
_cell.length_c   1.000
_cell.angle_alpha   90.00
_cell.angle_beta   90.00
_cell.angle_gamma   90.00
#
_symmetry.space_group_name_H-M   'P 1'
#
loop_
_entity.id
_entity.type
_entity.pdbx_description
1 polymer ?
#
loop_
_entity_poly.entity_id
_entity_poly.type
_entity_poly.pdbx_seq_one_letter_code
_entity_poly.pdbx_strand_id
1 'polypeptide(L)'
;MRHVKLIDDYERRMPGLVRQLTGPPEHSALAASYARYYDHQQERAALYRSFLLLATLLLLSYTVRSFLRMREQTLQLQLAASVFASASEGITITDERGTILNVNAAFTRVTGYERADVIGKNPRLLRSGR
;
A
#
# COMPACT_ATOMS: atom_id res chain seq x y z
N MET A 1 20.80 48.77 -50.91
CA MET A 1 20.61 49.72 -49.79
C MET A 1 19.19 49.81 -49.20
N ARG A 2 18.15 49.11 -49.71
CA ARG A 2 16.80 49.09 -49.09
C ARG A 2 16.63 48.08 -47.95
N HIS A 3 17.35 46.97 -47.95
CA HIS A 3 17.21 45.90 -46.93
C HIS A 3 17.76 46.28 -45.55
N VAL A 4 18.83 47.11 -45.49
CA VAL A 4 19.42 47.55 -44.21
C VAL A 4 18.46 48.49 -43.45
N LYS A 5 17.73 49.37 -44.16
CA LYS A 5 16.73 50.24 -43.53
C LYS A 5 15.54 49.47 -42.96
N LEU A 6 15.17 48.35 -43.57
CA LEU A 6 14.02 47.55 -43.12
C LEU A 6 14.32 46.79 -41.83
N ILE A 7 15.55 46.28 -41.69
CA ILE A 7 16.01 45.56 -40.48
C ILE A 7 16.17 46.55 -39.32
N ASP A 8 16.74 47.72 -39.59
CA ASP A 8 16.96 48.77 -38.60
C ASP A 8 15.62 49.37 -38.10
N ASP A 9 14.62 49.54 -38.98
CA ASP A 9 13.25 49.90 -38.59
C ASP A 9 12.56 48.79 -37.75
N TYR A 10 12.88 47.52 -38.03
CA TYR A 10 12.33 46.39 -37.27
C TYR A 10 12.96 46.34 -35.87
N GLU A 11 14.28 46.43 -35.76
CA GLU A 11 15.01 46.43 -34.48
C GLU A 11 14.66 47.63 -33.60
N ARG A 12 14.36 48.80 -34.18
CA ARG A 12 13.90 49.96 -33.39
C ARG A 12 12.47 49.83 -32.88
N ARG A 13 11.60 49.08 -33.56
CA ARG A 13 10.19 48.87 -33.17
C ARG A 13 9.98 47.63 -32.29
N MET A 14 10.86 46.63 -32.39
CA MET A 14 10.78 45.37 -31.66
C MET A 14 10.76 45.52 -30.12
N PRO A 15 11.57 46.39 -29.48
CA PRO A 15 11.54 46.56 -28.03
C PRO A 15 10.18 47.05 -27.51
N GLY A 16 9.48 47.89 -28.29
CA GLY A 16 8.14 48.37 -27.96
C GLY A 16 7.08 47.27 -28.10
N LEU A 17 7.16 46.49 -29.19
CA LEU A 17 6.27 45.35 -29.45
C LEU A 17 6.46 44.22 -28.44
N VAL A 18 7.71 43.87 -28.11
CA VAL A 18 8.03 42.88 -27.08
C VAL A 18 7.51 43.36 -25.73
N ARG A 19 7.69 44.63 -25.35
CA ARG A 19 7.15 45.19 -24.10
C ARG A 19 5.61 45.19 -24.07
N GLN A 20 4.93 45.33 -25.21
CA GLN A 20 3.47 45.20 -25.34
C GLN A 20 2.97 43.75 -25.22
N LEU A 21 3.75 42.78 -25.72
CA LEU A 21 3.40 41.35 -25.72
C LEU A 21 3.85 40.61 -24.44
N THR A 22 4.89 41.10 -23.75
CA THR A 22 5.46 40.50 -22.53
C THR A 22 5.30 41.35 -21.26
N GLY A 23 4.64 42.51 -21.36
CA GLY A 23 4.28 43.33 -20.20
C GLY A 23 3.22 42.66 -19.31
N PRO A 24 3.11 43.06 -18.03
CA PRO A 24 2.08 42.54 -17.13
C PRO A 24 0.68 42.80 -17.74
N PRO A 25 -0.25 41.83 -17.65
CA PRO A 25 -1.44 41.80 -18.48
C PRO A 25 -2.52 42.73 -17.92
N GLU A 26 -2.31 44.05 -17.95
CA GLU A 26 -3.21 44.96 -17.24
C GLU A 26 -4.44 45.38 -18.06
N HIS A 27 -4.45 45.40 -19.39
CA HIS A 27 -5.62 45.94 -20.11
C HIS A 27 -5.92 45.35 -21.50
N SER A 28 -5.88 44.02 -21.68
CA SER A 28 -6.40 43.42 -22.92
C SER A 28 -7.51 42.42 -22.64
N ALA A 29 -8.53 42.43 -23.49
CA ALA A 29 -9.61 41.45 -23.51
C ALA A 29 -9.12 39.99 -23.46
N LEU A 30 -7.85 39.76 -23.81
CA LEU A 30 -7.14 38.49 -23.67
C LEU A 30 -6.95 38.06 -22.21
N ALA A 31 -6.54 38.95 -21.31
CA ALA A 31 -6.40 38.64 -19.87
C ALA A 31 -7.75 38.23 -19.25
N ALA A 32 -8.81 38.96 -19.61
CA ALA A 32 -10.18 38.64 -19.19
C ALA A 32 -10.75 37.39 -19.89
N SER A 33 -10.34 37.06 -21.12
CA SER A 33 -10.73 35.80 -21.77
C SER A 33 -9.96 34.61 -21.20
N TYR A 34 -8.68 34.78 -20.86
CA TYR A 34 -7.90 33.76 -20.16
C TYR A 34 -8.48 33.51 -18.77
N ALA A 35 -8.77 34.55 -17.99
CA ALA A 35 -9.43 34.41 -16.70
C ALA A 35 -10.77 33.67 -16.81
N ARG A 36 -11.64 34.04 -17.78
CA ARG A 36 -12.92 33.34 -18.02
C ARG A 36 -12.76 31.90 -18.51
N TYR A 37 -11.72 31.61 -19.29
CA TYR A 37 -11.40 30.24 -19.73
C TYR A 37 -10.94 29.38 -18.55
N TYR A 38 -10.10 29.90 -17.67
CA TYR A 38 -9.68 29.20 -16.46
C TYR A 38 -10.83 29.04 -15.46
N ASP A 39 -11.69 30.05 -15.31
CA ASP A 39 -12.84 30.03 -14.39
C ASP A 39 -13.84 28.93 -14.75
N HIS A 40 -14.24 28.83 -16.03
CA HIS A 40 -15.14 27.77 -16.49
C HIS A 40 -14.49 26.37 -16.44
N GLN A 41 -13.16 26.27 -16.53
CA GLN A 41 -12.44 24.99 -16.36
C GLN A 41 -12.22 24.62 -14.89
N GLN A 42 -12.26 25.57 -13.95
CA GLN A 42 -12.10 25.30 -12.52
C GLN A 42 -13.24 24.46 -11.95
N GLU A 43 -14.48 24.65 -12.43
CA GLU A 43 -15.63 23.87 -11.96
C GLU A 43 -15.45 22.37 -12.23
N ARG A 44 -14.95 22.02 -13.43
CA ARG A 44 -14.61 20.63 -13.77
C ARG A 44 -13.41 20.12 -12.97
N ALA A 45 -12.38 20.95 -12.82
CA ALA A 45 -11.19 20.59 -12.06
C ALA A 45 -11.49 20.32 -10.58
N ALA A 46 -12.45 21.03 -9.98
CA ALA A 46 -12.86 20.83 -8.59
C ALA A 46 -13.46 19.44 -8.35
N LEU A 47 -14.32 18.97 -9.27
CA LEU A 47 -14.91 17.63 -9.20
C LEU A 47 -13.85 16.53 -9.33
N TYR A 48 -12.90 16.69 -10.25
CA TYR A 48 -11.81 15.72 -10.39
C TYR A 48 -10.90 15.72 -9.17
N ARG A 49 -10.60 16.90 -8.58
CA ARG A 49 -9.82 17.00 -7.34
C ARG A 49 -10.51 16.31 -6.17
N SER A 50 -11.79 16.58 -5.93
CA SER A 50 -12.54 15.94 -4.84
C SER A 50 -12.68 14.44 -5.06
N PHE A 51 -12.91 14.01 -6.30
CA PHE A 51 -12.93 12.60 -6.68
C PHE A 51 -11.58 11.91 -6.40
N LEU A 52 -10.45 12.52 -6.77
CA LEU A 52 -9.12 11.98 -6.50
C LEU A 52 -8.80 11.93 -5.00
N LEU A 53 -9.23 12.93 -4.22
CA LEU A 53 -9.08 12.93 -2.76
C LEU A 53 -9.91 11.80 -2.12
N LEU A 54 -11.16 11.61 -2.56
CA LEU A 54 -11.99 10.50 -2.08
C LEU A 54 -11.41 9.15 -2.46
N ALA A 55 -10.95 8.98 -3.71
CA ALA A 55 -10.33 7.75 -4.18
C ALA A 55 -9.06 7.42 -3.37
N THR A 56 -8.20 8.41 -3.13
CA THR A 56 -6.99 8.23 -2.31
C THR A 56 -7.33 7.92 -0.84
N LEU A 57 -8.32 8.57 -0.24
CA LEU A 57 -8.79 8.24 1.12
C LEU A 57 -9.37 6.82 1.21
N LEU A 58 -10.14 6.40 0.19
CA LEU A 58 -10.70 5.03 0.13
C LEU A 58 -9.59 4.00 -0.03
N LEU A 59 -8.61 4.23 -0.90
CA LEU A 59 -7.45 3.36 -1.08
C LEU A 59 -6.61 3.29 0.21
N LEU A 60 -6.35 4.43 0.87
CA LEU A 60 -5.64 4.47 2.13
C LEU A 60 -6.40 3.68 3.22
N SER A 61 -7.70 3.93 3.38
CA SER A 61 -8.56 3.18 4.32
C SER A 61 -8.55 1.68 4.04
N TYR A 62 -8.61 1.30 2.76
CA TYR A 62 -8.56 -0.10 2.33
C TYR A 62 -7.21 -0.75 2.69
N THR A 63 -6.09 -0.12 2.34
CA THR A 63 -4.73 -0.63 2.59
C THR A 63 -4.43 -0.73 4.09
N VAL A 64 -4.86 0.23 4.90
CA VAL A 64 -4.72 0.17 6.36
C VAL A 64 -5.53 -1.01 6.92
N ARG A 65 -6.78 -1.18 6.51
CA ARG A 65 -7.61 -2.31 6.96
C ARG A 65 -7.04 -3.66 6.53
N SER A 66 -6.54 -3.78 5.31
CA SER A 66 -5.97 -5.05 4.83
C SER A 66 -4.70 -5.42 5.61
N PHE A 67 -3.84 -4.43 5.88
CA PHE A 67 -2.64 -4.63 6.67
C PHE A 67 -2.94 -5.02 8.11
N LEU A 68 -3.90 -4.35 8.76
CA LEU A 68 -4.31 -4.67 10.13
C LEU A 68 -4.87 -6.09 10.25
N ARG A 69 -5.70 -6.53 9.29
CA ARG A 69 -6.23 -7.90 9.27
C ARG A 69 -5.13 -8.95 9.17
N MET A 70 -4.15 -8.71 8.30
CA MET A 70 -3.00 -9.62 8.15
C MET A 70 -2.17 -9.72 9.43
N ARG A 71 -1.95 -8.59 10.11
CA ARG A 71 -1.23 -8.55 11.39
C ARG A 71 -1.96 -9.32 12.48
N GLU A 72 -3.26 -9.13 12.59
CA GLU A 72 -4.08 -9.84 13.58
C GLU A 72 -4.01 -11.35 13.37
N GLN A 73 -4.18 -11.83 12.13
CA GLN A 73 -4.07 -13.27 11.82
C GLN A 73 -2.69 -13.83 12.19
N THR A 74 -1.63 -13.07 11.92
CA THR A 74 -0.26 -13.47 12.25
C THR A 74 -0.07 -13.57 13.77
N LEU A 75 -0.56 -12.59 14.53
CA LEU A 75 -0.48 -12.59 15.99
C LEU A 75 -1.27 -13.75 16.60
N GLN A 76 -2.46 -14.03 16.10
CA GLN A 76 -3.27 -15.17 16.55
C GLN A 76 -2.56 -16.51 16.30
N LEU A 77 -1.96 -16.69 15.12
CA LEU A 77 -1.16 -17.88 14.81
C LEU A 77 0.06 -18.01 15.74
N GLN A 78 0.76 -16.90 16.00
CA GLN A 78 1.91 -16.89 16.91
C GLN A 78 1.52 -17.21 18.35
N LEU A 79 0.41 -16.64 18.84
CA LEU A 79 -0.12 -16.95 20.17
C LEU A 79 -0.51 -18.42 20.27
N ALA A 80 -1.23 -18.96 19.29
CA ALA A 80 -1.58 -20.37 19.24
C ALA A 80 -0.34 -21.27 19.23
N ALA A 81 0.68 -20.94 18.43
CA ALA A 81 1.95 -21.68 18.39
C ALA A 81 2.71 -21.58 19.72
N SER A 82 2.70 -20.41 20.36
CA SER A 82 3.33 -20.21 21.67
C SER A 82 2.63 -21.04 22.73
N VAL A 83 1.30 -21.02 22.80
CA VAL A 83 0.51 -21.83 23.74
C VAL A 83 0.75 -23.32 23.49
N PHE A 84 0.76 -23.75 22.22
CA PHE A 84 1.09 -25.13 21.86
C PHE A 84 2.46 -25.54 22.39
N ALA A 85 3.49 -24.72 22.18
CA ALA A 85 4.86 -25.01 22.60
C ALA A 85 5.05 -24.93 24.13
N SER A 86 4.38 -24.01 24.80
CA SER A 86 4.55 -23.72 26.24
C SER A 86 3.59 -24.48 27.15
N ALA A 87 2.59 -25.19 26.60
CA ALA A 87 1.68 -25.98 27.41
C ALA A 87 2.44 -26.95 28.33
N SER A 88 1.95 -27.13 29.56
CA SER A 88 2.54 -28.06 30.53
C SER A 88 2.19 -29.52 30.21
N GLU A 89 1.04 -29.74 29.56
CA GLU A 89 0.56 -31.05 29.12
C GLU A 89 1.08 -31.38 27.71
N GLY A 90 1.33 -32.68 27.48
CA GLY A 90 1.74 -33.18 26.16
C GLY A 90 0.60 -33.08 25.16
N ILE A 91 0.79 -32.28 24.11
CA ILE A 91 -0.17 -32.12 23.02
C ILE A 91 0.33 -32.89 21.80
N THR A 92 -0.56 -33.71 21.22
CA THR A 92 -0.33 -34.45 19.98
C THR A 92 -1.38 -34.05 18.95
N ILE A 93 -0.95 -33.68 17.75
CA ILE A 93 -1.83 -33.39 16.60
C ILE A 93 -1.74 -34.59 15.65
N THR A 94 -2.89 -35.16 15.28
CA THR A 94 -2.96 -36.29 14.34
C THR A 94 -3.80 -35.97 13.11
N ASP A 95 -3.59 -36.72 12.03
CA ASP A 95 -4.50 -36.77 10.90
C ASP A 95 -5.79 -37.56 11.24
N GLU A 96 -6.70 -37.66 10.28
CA GLU A 96 -7.96 -38.41 10.40
C GLU A 96 -7.78 -39.92 10.58
N ARG A 97 -6.59 -40.46 10.29
CA ARG A 97 -6.22 -41.88 10.46
C ARG A 97 -5.48 -42.14 11.78
N GLY A 98 -5.25 -41.10 12.58
CA GLY A 98 -4.52 -41.17 13.84
C GLY A 98 -3.00 -41.23 13.67
N THR A 99 -2.46 -40.77 12.54
CA THR A 99 -1.02 -40.58 12.33
C THR A 99 -0.58 -39.27 12.97
N ILE A 100 0.49 -39.28 13.78
CA ILE A 100 1.04 -38.08 14.42
C ILE A 100 1.62 -37.14 13.37
N LEU A 101 1.05 -35.94 13.26
CA LEU A 101 1.52 -34.85 12.43
C LEU A 101 2.44 -33.91 13.21
N ASN A 102 2.18 -33.71 14.51
CA ASN A 102 3.01 -32.86 15.36
C ASN A 102 2.88 -33.20 16.84
N VAL A 103 3.91 -32.86 17.61
CA VAL A 103 3.92 -32.93 19.08
C VAL A 103 4.58 -31.68 19.65
N ASN A 104 4.15 -31.25 20.84
CA ASN A 104 4.77 -30.13 21.54
C ASN A 104 5.96 -30.55 22.41
N ALA A 105 6.69 -29.59 22.98
CA ALA A 105 7.84 -29.88 23.84
C ALA A 105 7.45 -30.65 25.12
N ALA A 106 6.25 -30.41 25.65
CA ALA A 106 5.76 -31.15 26.82
C ALA A 106 5.56 -32.64 26.55
N PHE A 107 5.11 -33.01 25.35
CA PHE A 107 5.01 -34.40 24.95
C PHE A 107 6.36 -35.11 25.10
N THR A 108 7.44 -34.50 24.60
CA THR A 108 8.80 -35.05 24.74
C THR A 108 9.23 -35.10 26.20
N ARG A 109 8.95 -34.07 27.01
CA ARG A 109 9.27 -34.09 28.45
C ARG A 109 8.53 -35.19 29.22
N VAL A 110 7.26 -35.44 28.89
CA VAL A 110 6.40 -36.39 29.62
C VAL A 110 6.64 -37.83 29.17
N THR A 111 6.80 -38.05 27.85
CA THR A 111 6.90 -39.40 27.27
C THR A 111 8.34 -39.86 27.07
N GLY A 112 9.30 -38.94 27.03
CA GLY A 112 10.71 -39.22 26.71
C GLY A 112 11.01 -39.43 25.22
N TYR A 113 9.99 -39.39 24.35
CA TYR A 113 10.18 -39.53 22.91
C TYR A 113 10.48 -38.19 22.25
N GLU A 114 11.52 -38.17 21.40
CA GLU A 114 11.80 -37.01 20.56
C GLU A 114 10.78 -36.87 19.44
N ARG A 115 10.52 -35.64 19.03
CA ARG A 115 9.58 -35.33 17.94
C ARG A 115 9.91 -36.13 16.68
N ALA A 116 11.19 -36.20 16.30
CA ALA A 116 11.62 -36.91 15.09
C ALA A 116 11.26 -38.40 15.11
N ASP A 117 11.15 -39.02 16.29
CA ASP A 117 10.91 -40.45 16.43
C ASP A 117 9.43 -40.83 16.34
N VAL A 118 8.52 -39.88 16.55
CA VAL A 118 7.07 -40.13 16.64
C VAL A 118 6.27 -39.59 15.47
N ILE A 119 6.80 -38.60 14.74
CA ILE A 119 6.14 -38.04 13.56
C ILE A 119 5.92 -39.14 12.51
N GLY A 120 4.72 -39.21 11.95
CA GLY A 120 4.34 -40.23 10.98
C GLY A 120 3.92 -41.58 11.58
N LYS A 121 3.91 -41.72 12.92
CA LYS A 121 3.52 -42.96 13.60
C LYS A 121 2.18 -42.81 14.32
N ASN A 122 1.56 -43.92 14.70
CA ASN A 122 0.30 -43.91 15.45
C ASN A 122 0.56 -43.83 16.98
N PRO A 123 -0.12 -42.94 17.74
CA PRO A 123 0.10 -42.78 19.19
C PRO A 123 -0.02 -44.06 20.02
N ARG A 124 -0.65 -45.11 19.49
CA ARG A 124 -0.67 -46.45 20.10
C ARG A 124 0.72 -47.01 20.41
N LEU A 125 1.78 -46.53 19.74
CA LEU A 125 3.17 -46.88 20.08
C LEU A 125 3.55 -46.52 21.52
N LEU A 126 2.86 -45.56 22.14
CA LEU A 126 3.07 -45.14 23.52
C LEU A 126 2.42 -46.10 24.54
N ARG A 127 1.65 -47.12 24.10
CA ARG A 127 0.95 -48.07 25.00
C ARG A 127 1.87 -49.08 25.70
N SER A 128 3.19 -48.87 25.77
CA SER A 128 4.07 -49.72 26.58
C SER A 128 4.03 -49.31 28.07
N GLY A 129 2.95 -49.68 28.76
CA GLY A 129 2.99 -50.09 30.17
C GLY A 129 3.07 -49.01 31.26
N ARG A 130 1.93 -48.38 31.56
CA ARG A 130 1.24 -48.52 32.85
C ARG A 130 -0.26 -48.25 32.66
#